data_AF-K1QB34-F1
#
_entry.id   AF-K1QB34-F1
#
_cell.length_a   1.000
_cell.length_b   1.000
_cell.length_c   1.000
_cell.angle_alpha   90.00
_cell.angle_beta   90.00
_cell.angle_gamma   90.00
#
_symmetry.space_group_name_H-M   'P 1'
#
loop_
_entity.id
_entity.type
_entity.pdbx_description
1 polymer ?
#
loop_
_entity_poly.entity_id
_entity_poly.type
_entity_poly.pdbx_seq_one_letter_code
_entity_poly.pdbx_strand_id
1 'polypeptide(L)'
;MENQIWCTVMPWYLKAAWVQFNINTPVALVITILFYLFIPNDTSPNSILVHAMNTVYVSANVIICAKPMRVLHLVHPFIYGLVYLIFSVIYQKTTNNIVYVQLDWENMPQTALFMLGVLFLILPLLYFMCLVVTRIRKLVHKTLCGKKATVSPMEIEENPSDECESIKENKSETA
;
A
#
# COMPACT_ATOMS: atom_id res chain seq x y z
N MET A 1 31.81 -19.83 20.58
CA MET A 1 31.23 -19.79 19.23
C MET A 1 29.73 -19.84 19.41
N GLU A 2 29.08 -18.68 19.34
CA GLU A 2 27.67 -18.52 19.65
C GLU A 2 26.89 -18.48 18.33
N ASN A 3 26.24 -19.60 18.01
CA ASN A 3 25.35 -19.71 16.85
C ASN A 3 24.05 -18.96 17.16
N GLN A 4 24.03 -17.67 16.83
CA GLN A 4 22.81 -16.84 16.88
C GLN A 4 21.90 -17.24 15.71
N ILE A 5 20.92 -18.08 16.00
CA ILE A 5 19.85 -18.45 15.07
C ILE A 5 18.92 -17.23 14.91
N TRP A 6 18.98 -16.59 13.75
CA TRP A 6 18.24 -15.37 13.43
C TRP A 6 16.75 -15.67 13.13
N CYS A 7 15.91 -15.90 14.15
CA CYS A 7 14.45 -15.72 14.00
C CYS A 7 14.17 -14.20 13.92
N THR A 8 14.51 -13.54 12.79
CA THR A 8 14.36 -12.08 12.64
C THR A 8 12.90 -11.71 12.46
N VAL A 9 12.24 -11.36 13.56
CA VAL A 9 10.96 -10.64 13.52
C VAL A 9 11.17 -9.33 12.78
N MET A 10 10.38 -9.06 11.73
CA MET A 10 10.50 -7.81 10.96
C MET A 10 10.40 -6.59 11.91
N PRO A 11 11.40 -5.70 11.93
CA PRO A 11 11.38 -4.49 12.74
C PRO A 11 10.12 -3.64 12.48
N TRP A 12 9.60 -3.00 13.53
CA TRP A 12 8.34 -2.25 13.46
C TRP A 12 8.35 -1.13 12.41
N TYR A 13 9.48 -0.46 12.21
CA TYR A 13 9.60 0.63 11.23
C TYR A 13 9.50 0.12 9.78
N LEU A 14 9.96 -1.10 9.49
CA LEU A 14 9.77 -1.71 8.17
C LEU A 14 8.30 -2.08 7.92
N LYS A 15 7.58 -2.52 8.96
CA LYS A 15 6.13 -2.74 8.91
C LYS A 15 5.40 -1.43 8.64
N ALA A 16 5.74 -0.35 9.35
CA ALA A 16 5.16 0.97 9.13
C ALA A 16 5.42 1.47 7.70
N ALA A 17 6.65 1.37 7.21
CA ALA A 17 7.00 1.74 5.84
C ALA A 17 6.27 0.88 4.80
N TRP A 18 5.95 -0.38 5.12
CA TRP A 18 5.16 -1.25 4.25
C TRP A 18 3.68 -0.89 4.24
N VAL A 19 3.08 -0.59 5.39
CA VAL A 19 1.73 -0.06 5.47
C VAL A 19 1.62 1.24 4.65
N GLN A 20 2.54 2.18 4.86
CA GLN A 20 2.57 3.43 4.11
C GLN A 20 2.71 3.23 2.60
N PHE A 21 3.52 2.29 2.16
CA PHE A 21 3.59 1.94 0.74
C PHE A 21 2.25 1.42 0.21
N ASN A 22 1.56 0.54 0.94
CA ASN A 22 0.24 0.04 0.51
C ASN A 22 -0.84 1.15 0.48
N ILE A 23 -0.67 2.22 1.26
CA ILE A 23 -1.56 3.39 1.27
C ILE A 23 -1.20 4.35 0.13
N ASN A 24 0.03 4.86 0.12
CA ASN A 24 0.46 5.94 -0.76
C ASN A 24 0.40 5.55 -2.24
N THR A 25 0.74 4.31 -2.57
CA THR A 25 0.74 3.83 -3.96
C THR A 25 -0.61 4.02 -4.66
N PRO A 26 -1.72 3.40 -4.20
CA PRO A 26 -3.02 3.57 -4.83
C PRO A 26 -3.59 4.98 -4.61
N VAL A 27 -3.41 5.57 -3.42
CA VAL A 27 -4.01 6.88 -3.08
C VAL A 27 -3.44 7.99 -3.96
N ALA A 28 -2.13 8.01 -4.20
CA ALA A 28 -1.53 9.03 -5.08
C ALA A 28 -2.10 8.95 -6.51
N LEU A 29 -2.36 7.75 -7.02
CA LEU A 29 -3.01 7.57 -8.33
C LEU A 29 -4.45 8.08 -8.33
N VAL A 30 -5.23 7.75 -7.28
CA VAL A 30 -6.61 8.27 -7.11
C VAL A 30 -6.59 9.80 -7.12
N ILE A 31 -5.77 10.42 -6.27
CA ILE A 31 -5.74 11.87 -6.11
C ILE A 31 -5.30 12.57 -7.40
N THR A 32 -4.30 12.06 -8.11
CA THR A 32 -3.88 12.63 -9.39
C THR A 32 -4.97 12.56 -10.46
N ILE A 33 -5.68 11.41 -10.56
CA ILE A 33 -6.80 11.27 -11.49
C ILE A 33 -7.90 12.29 -11.16
N LEU A 34 -8.32 12.36 -9.89
CA LEU A 34 -9.36 13.30 -9.46
C LEU A 34 -8.93 14.76 -9.68
N PHE A 35 -7.67 15.08 -9.39
CA PHE A 35 -7.14 16.43 -9.56
C PHE A 35 -7.21 16.88 -11.02
N TYR A 36 -6.63 16.12 -11.96
CA TYR A 36 -6.66 16.49 -13.38
C TYR A 36 -8.05 16.37 -14.01
N LEU A 37 -8.95 15.58 -13.43
CA LEU A 37 -10.35 15.52 -13.85
C LEU A 37 -11.11 16.80 -13.49
N PHE A 38 -10.92 17.31 -12.27
CA PHE A 38 -11.69 18.43 -11.75
C PHE A 38 -11.02 19.80 -11.92
N ILE A 39 -9.69 19.82 -12.01
CA ILE A 39 -8.87 21.03 -12.11
C ILE A 39 -7.85 20.86 -13.25
N PRO A 40 -8.29 20.65 -14.50
CA PRO A 40 -7.41 20.28 -15.61
C PRO A 40 -6.38 21.36 -16.00
N ASN A 41 -6.65 22.63 -15.66
CA ASN A 41 -5.85 23.77 -16.11
C ASN A 41 -4.85 24.29 -15.07
N ASP A 42 -4.78 23.71 -13.87
CA ASP A 42 -3.81 24.14 -12.85
C ASP A 42 -2.44 23.50 -13.10
N THR A 43 -1.53 24.32 -13.62
CA THR A 43 -0.14 23.97 -13.93
C THR A 43 0.86 24.66 -12.99
N SER A 44 0.42 25.09 -11.81
CA SER A 44 1.32 25.66 -10.81
C SER A 44 2.44 24.66 -10.44
N PRO A 45 3.66 25.14 -10.12
CA PRO A 45 4.75 24.24 -9.74
C PRO A 45 4.40 23.30 -8.59
N ASN A 46 3.58 23.79 -7.64
CA ASN A 46 3.09 22.99 -6.52
C ASN A 46 2.14 21.88 -7.00
N SER A 47 1.12 22.21 -7.81
CA SER A 47 0.21 21.24 -8.42
C SER A 47 0.96 20.12 -9.15
N ILE A 48 1.90 20.48 -10.02
CA ILE A 48 2.72 19.52 -10.77
C ILE A 48 3.51 18.62 -9.81
N LEU A 49 4.10 19.19 -8.76
CA LEU A 49 4.90 18.43 -7.80
C LEU A 49 4.04 17.41 -7.03
N VAL A 50 2.92 17.84 -6.46
CA VAL A 50 2.12 17.01 -5.54
C VAL A 50 1.24 15.98 -6.27
N HIS A 51 0.92 16.20 -7.54
CA HIS A 51 0.13 15.28 -8.36
C HIS A 51 0.98 14.51 -9.37
N ALA A 52 1.54 15.18 -10.38
CA ALA A 52 2.28 14.52 -11.46
C ALA A 52 3.58 13.87 -10.96
N MET A 53 4.45 14.62 -10.28
CA MET A 53 5.73 14.06 -9.81
C MET A 53 5.55 13.02 -8.72
N ASN A 54 4.59 13.21 -7.82
CA ASN A 54 4.21 12.19 -6.84
C ASN A 54 3.76 10.88 -7.52
N THR A 55 3.00 10.98 -8.61
CA THR A 55 2.56 9.83 -9.40
C THR A 55 3.72 9.08 -10.05
N VAL A 56 4.67 9.83 -10.62
CA VAL A 56 5.92 9.26 -11.15
C VAL A 56 6.67 8.52 -10.05
N TYR A 57 6.81 9.13 -8.87
CA TYR A 57 7.49 8.53 -7.72
C TYR A 57 6.83 7.22 -7.28
N VAL A 58 5.52 7.19 -7.04
CA VAL A 58 4.85 5.96 -6.58
C VAL A 58 4.85 4.87 -7.65
N SER A 59 4.77 5.24 -8.93
CA SER A 59 4.82 4.30 -10.05
C SER A 59 6.20 3.65 -10.14
N ALA A 60 7.26 4.45 -10.08
CA ALA A 60 8.63 3.97 -10.02
C ALA A 60 8.87 3.07 -8.79
N ASN A 61 8.35 3.45 -7.62
CA ASN A 61 8.48 2.68 -6.39
C ASN A 61 7.84 1.27 -6.52
N VAL A 62 6.66 1.15 -7.13
CA VAL A 62 6.01 -0.16 -7.35
C VAL A 62 6.78 -1.05 -8.34
N ILE A 63 7.36 -0.44 -9.38
CA ILE A 63 8.10 -1.14 -10.44
C ILE A 63 9.49 -1.57 -9.97
N ILE A 64 10.20 -0.70 -9.26
CA ILE A 64 11.60 -0.90 -8.88
C ILE A 64 11.72 -1.63 -7.54
N CYS A 65 10.97 -1.20 -6.52
CA CYS A 65 11.13 -1.74 -5.18
C CYS A 65 10.41 -3.09 -5.04
N ALA A 66 11.13 -4.08 -4.51
CA ALA A 66 10.64 -5.46 -4.37
C ALA A 66 9.62 -5.65 -3.24
N LYS A 67 8.88 -4.60 -2.85
CA LYS A 67 7.92 -4.64 -1.76
C LYS A 67 6.65 -5.41 -2.18
N PRO A 68 6.17 -6.37 -1.39
CA PRO A 68 5.01 -7.18 -1.77
C PRO A 68 3.70 -6.44 -1.49
N MET A 69 2.81 -6.37 -2.48
CA MET A 69 1.39 -6.05 -2.28
C MET A 69 0.57 -7.35 -2.19
N ARG A 70 -0.46 -7.39 -1.34
CA ARG A 70 -1.37 -8.55 -1.21
C ARG A 70 -2.81 -8.06 -1.16
N VAL A 71 -3.77 -8.88 -1.61
CA VAL A 71 -5.20 -8.51 -1.66
C VAL A 71 -5.73 -8.06 -0.30
N LEU A 72 -5.38 -8.78 0.78
CA LEU A 72 -5.80 -8.46 2.15
C LEU A 72 -5.35 -7.07 2.63
N HIS A 73 -4.29 -6.48 2.05
CA HIS A 73 -3.81 -5.15 2.44
C HIS A 73 -4.56 -4.00 1.76
N LEU A 74 -5.59 -4.28 0.94
CA LEU A 74 -6.52 -3.26 0.46
C LEU A 74 -7.20 -2.51 1.64
N VAL A 75 -7.27 -3.16 2.81
CA VAL A 75 -7.76 -2.54 4.04
C VAL A 75 -6.93 -1.31 4.46
N HIS A 76 -5.63 -1.25 4.14
CA HIS A 76 -4.78 -0.12 4.54
C HIS A 76 -5.23 1.21 3.88
N PRO A 77 -5.29 1.34 2.54
CA PRO A 77 -5.77 2.57 1.93
C PRO A 77 -7.27 2.79 2.18
N PHE A 78 -8.06 1.74 2.41
CA PHE A 78 -9.48 1.88 2.73
C PHE A 78 -9.70 2.56 4.09
N ILE A 79 -8.98 2.11 5.14
CA ILE A 79 -9.00 2.76 6.45
C ILE A 79 -8.53 4.21 6.35
N TYR A 80 -7.46 4.46 5.59
CA TYR A 80 -6.99 5.84 5.35
C TYR A 80 -8.09 6.72 4.74
N GLY A 81 -8.81 6.22 3.73
CA GLY A 81 -9.93 6.92 3.12
C GLY A 81 -11.09 7.17 4.09
N LEU A 82 -11.42 6.19 4.96
CA LEU A 82 -12.47 6.35 5.97
C LEU A 82 -12.09 7.40 7.03
N VAL A 83 -10.83 7.41 7.48
CA VAL A 83 -10.32 8.43 8.42
C VAL A 83 -10.44 9.82 7.79
N TYR A 84 -10.06 9.97 6.52
CA TYR A 84 -10.19 11.25 5.82
C TYR A 84 -11.65 11.68 5.63
N LEU A 85 -12.55 10.74 5.34
CA LEU A 85 -14.00 11.00 5.27
C LEU A 85 -14.52 11.55 6.59
N ILE A 86 -14.25 10.87 7.70
CA ILE A 86 -14.65 11.31 9.05
C ILE A 86 -14.09 12.70 9.35
N PHE A 87 -12.80 12.92 9.06
CA PHE A 87 -12.15 14.22 9.19
C PHE A 87 -12.89 15.31 8.41
N SER A 88 -13.23 15.07 7.14
CA SER A 88 -13.88 16.08 6.29
C SER A 88 -15.25 16.51 6.81
N VAL A 89 -16.04 15.58 7.37
CA VAL A 89 -17.34 15.88 7.99
C VAL A 89 -17.15 16.76 9.22
N ILE A 90 -16.23 16.37 10.11
CA ILE A 90 -15.94 17.12 11.34
C ILE A 90 -15.41 18.52 10.99
N TYR A 91 -14.52 18.62 10.00
CA TYR A 91 -13.95 19.88 9.56
C TYR A 91 -15.03 20.86 9.09
N GLN A 92 -15.97 20.42 8.24
CA GLN A 92 -17.04 21.28 7.76
C GLN A 92 -17.98 21.70 8.89
N LYS A 93 -18.37 20.77 9.79
CA LYS A 93 -19.27 21.09 10.90
C LYS A 93 -18.65 22.01 11.96
N THR A 94 -17.32 21.99 12.11
CA THR A 94 -16.62 22.82 13.10
C THR A 94 -16.21 24.18 12.56
N THR A 95 -15.82 24.26 11.28
CA THR A 95 -15.28 25.49 10.68
C THR A 95 -16.26 26.22 9.77
N ASN A 96 -17.37 25.59 9.39
CA ASN A 96 -18.26 26.03 8.31
C ASN A 96 -17.57 26.20 6.94
N ASN A 97 -16.37 25.63 6.76
CA ASN A 97 -15.64 25.63 5.50
C ASN A 97 -15.61 24.23 4.89
N ILE A 98 -15.71 24.16 3.57
CA ILE A 98 -15.53 22.91 2.81
C ILE A 98 -14.07 22.72 2.47
N VAL A 99 -13.59 21.47 2.50
CA VAL A 99 -12.22 21.14 2.08
C VAL A 99 -12.11 21.19 0.55
N TYR A 100 -13.08 20.56 -0.12
CA TYR A 100 -13.23 20.54 -1.57
C TYR A 100 -14.72 20.64 -1.90
N VAL A 101 -15.05 21.20 -3.07
CA VAL A 101 -16.44 21.32 -3.53
C VAL A 101 -17.14 19.97 -3.69
N GLN A 102 -16.39 18.90 -3.93
CA GLN A 102 -16.90 17.52 -4.01
C GLN A 102 -17.23 16.92 -2.63
N LEU A 103 -16.69 17.51 -1.55
CA LEU A 103 -16.89 17.08 -0.17
C LEU A 103 -17.81 18.05 0.58
N ASP A 104 -18.82 18.57 -0.10
CA ASP A 104 -19.85 19.39 0.53
C ASP A 104 -20.89 18.52 1.23
N TRP A 105 -20.72 18.35 2.55
CA TRP A 105 -21.61 17.54 3.38
C TRP A 105 -22.99 18.15 3.63
N GLU A 106 -23.24 19.41 3.22
CA GLU A 106 -24.61 19.95 3.17
C GLU A 106 -25.37 19.38 1.96
N ASN A 107 -24.68 19.00 0.89
CA ASN A 107 -25.22 18.28 -0.27
C ASN A 107 -24.97 16.77 -0.14
N MET A 108 -25.47 16.20 0.95
CA MET A 108 -25.14 14.85 1.40
C MET A 108 -25.33 13.74 0.34
N PRO A 109 -26.41 13.70 -0.48
CA PRO A 109 -26.59 12.62 -1.46
C PRO A 109 -25.49 12.58 -2.52
N GLN A 110 -25.06 13.74 -3.03
CA GLN A 110 -24.05 13.82 -4.09
C GLN A 110 -22.66 13.50 -3.54
N THR A 111 -22.30 14.08 -2.39
CA THR A 111 -21.02 13.81 -1.73
C THR A 111 -20.92 12.35 -1.26
N ALA A 112 -21.99 11.76 -0.73
CA ALA A 112 -21.99 10.35 -0.36
C ALA A 112 -21.79 9.44 -1.57
N LEU A 113 -22.50 9.70 -2.69
CA LEU A 113 -22.35 8.92 -3.92
C LEU A 113 -20.92 9.04 -4.49
N PHE A 114 -20.36 10.25 -4.49
CA PHE A 114 -18.99 10.50 -4.92
C PHE A 114 -17.98 9.71 -4.06
N MET A 115 -18.08 9.80 -2.73
CA MET A 115 -17.19 9.10 -1.82
C MET A 115 -17.33 7.58 -1.90
N LEU A 116 -18.55 7.06 -2.08
CA LEU A 116 -18.78 5.63 -2.32
C LEU A 116 -18.11 5.19 -3.62
N GLY A 117 -18.24 5.96 -4.70
CA GLY A 117 -17.54 5.69 -5.96
C GLY A 117 -16.01 5.68 -5.80
N VAL A 118 -15.45 6.66 -5.10
CA VAL A 118 -14.01 6.70 -4.86
C VAL A 118 -13.53 5.52 -4.01
N LEU A 119 -14.20 5.22 -2.88
CA LEU A 119 -13.74 4.19 -1.93
C LEU A 119 -14.00 2.76 -2.38
N PHE A 120 -15.12 2.50 -3.07
CA PHE A 120 -15.54 1.14 -3.42
C PHE A 120 -15.36 0.79 -4.89
N LEU A 121 -15.14 1.76 -5.78
CA LEU A 121 -14.89 1.51 -7.20
C LEU A 121 -13.49 1.93 -7.63
N ILE A 122 -13.14 3.22 -7.52
CA ILE A 122 -11.88 3.74 -8.06
C ILE A 122 -10.67 3.24 -7.26
N LEU A 123 -10.73 3.33 -5.93
CA LEU A 123 -9.62 2.92 -5.07
C LEU A 123 -9.30 1.41 -5.21
N PRO A 124 -10.28 0.48 -5.12
CA PRO A 124 -10.01 -0.94 -5.34
C PRO A 124 -9.50 -1.22 -6.74
N LEU A 125 -10.07 -0.58 -7.78
CA LEU A 125 -9.62 -0.74 -9.16
C LEU A 125 -8.13 -0.41 -9.29
N LEU A 126 -7.69 0.76 -8.83
CA LEU A 126 -6.28 1.17 -8.91
C LEU A 126 -5.39 0.29 -8.02
N TYR A 127 -5.86 -0.12 -6.84
CA TYR A 127 -5.12 -1.05 -6.00
C TYR A 127 -4.88 -2.40 -6.69
N PHE A 128 -5.90 -2.95 -7.36
CA PHE A 128 -5.76 -4.17 -8.15
C PHE A 128 -4.85 -3.98 -9.37
N MET A 129 -4.87 -2.82 -10.02
CA MET A 129 -3.89 -2.51 -11.07
C MET A 129 -2.46 -2.53 -10.53
N CYS A 130 -2.19 -1.90 -9.39
CA CYS A 130 -0.88 -1.96 -8.73
C CYS A 130 -0.50 -3.39 -8.36
N LEU A 131 -1.45 -4.19 -7.84
CA LEU A 131 -1.24 -5.61 -7.59
C LEU A 131 -0.81 -6.36 -8.85
N VAL A 132 -1.49 -6.15 -9.97
CA VAL A 132 -1.14 -6.77 -11.27
C VAL A 132 0.30 -6.41 -11.66
N VAL A 133 0.69 -5.14 -11.54
CA VAL A 133 2.08 -4.71 -11.79
C VAL A 133 3.08 -5.48 -10.91
N THR A 134 2.80 -5.64 -9.61
CA THR A 134 3.68 -6.42 -8.73
C THR A 134 3.73 -7.91 -9.09
N ARG A 135 2.65 -8.48 -9.63
CA ARG A 135 2.61 -9.87 -10.10
C ARG A 135 3.42 -10.03 -11.38
N ILE A 136 3.24 -9.13 -12.35
CA ILE A 136 4.03 -9.10 -13.59
C ILE A 136 5.51 -8.99 -13.26
N ARG A 137 5.91 -8.08 -12.37
CA ARG A 137 7.31 -7.95 -11.93
C ARG A 137 7.88 -9.25 -11.38
N LYS A 138 7.12 -9.97 -10.56
CA LYS A 138 7.53 -11.28 -10.03
C LYS A 138 7.65 -12.34 -11.12
N LEU A 139 6.72 -12.35 -12.09
CA LEU A 139 6.76 -13.25 -13.24
C LEU A 139 7.99 -12.98 -14.11
N VAL A 140 8.26 -11.71 -14.44
CA VAL A 140 9.44 -11.28 -15.20
C VAL A 140 10.73 -11.67 -14.47
N HIS A 141 10.80 -11.46 -13.16
CA HIS A 141 11.96 -11.90 -12.37
C HIS A 141 12.13 -13.43 -12.44
N LYS A 142 11.05 -14.20 -12.31
CA LYS A 142 11.09 -15.66 -12.40
C LYS A 142 11.53 -16.14 -13.79
N THR A 143 11.06 -15.51 -14.87
CA THR A 143 11.41 -15.93 -16.24
C THR A 143 12.84 -15.54 -16.65
N LEU A 144 13.33 -14.39 -16.20
CA LEU A 144 14.68 -13.91 -16.52
C LEU A 144 15.76 -14.52 -15.62
N CYS A 145 15.51 -14.60 -14.30
CA CYS A 145 16.49 -15.09 -13.33
C CYS A 145 16.35 -16.60 -13.04
N GLY A 146 15.15 -17.19 -13.22
CA GLY A 146 14.94 -18.63 -13.03
C GLY A 146 15.62 -19.51 -14.08
N LYS A 147 16.02 -18.95 -15.23
CA LYS A 147 16.85 -19.65 -16.22
C LYS A 147 18.30 -19.86 -15.76
N LYS A 148 18.76 -19.21 -14.70
CA LYS A 148 20.15 -19.33 -14.19
C LYS A 148 20.34 -20.43 -13.13
N ALA A 149 19.28 -21.08 -12.67
CA ALA A 149 19.31 -22.00 -11.53
C ALA A 149 19.34 -23.51 -11.89
N THR A 150 19.98 -23.87 -13.01
CA THR A 150 20.35 -25.28 -13.28
C THR A 150 21.86 -25.43 -13.23
N VAL A 151 22.43 -25.39 -12.02
CA VAL A 151 23.72 -26.03 -11.71
C VAL A 151 23.56 -26.78 -10.39
N SER A 152 23.52 -28.12 -10.52
CA SER A 152 23.64 -29.24 -9.56
C SER A 152 22.81 -29.28 -8.25
N PRO A 153 22.19 -30.44 -7.94
CA PRO A 153 21.63 -30.72 -6.63
C PRO A 153 22.75 -31.14 -5.66
N MET A 154 22.80 -30.53 -4.48
CA MET A 154 23.49 -31.13 -3.33
C MET A 154 22.82 -30.70 -2.03
N GLU A 155 22.27 -31.73 -1.40
CA GLU A 155 21.97 -31.93 0.01
C GLU A 155 20.79 -31.17 0.67
N ILE A 156 19.81 -32.02 0.98
CA ILE A 156 18.76 -31.87 1.97
C ILE A 156 19.45 -31.72 3.34
N GLU A 157 19.25 -30.61 4.03
CA GLU A 157 19.39 -30.58 5.49
C GLU A 157 18.38 -29.62 6.12
N GLU A 158 17.68 -30.20 7.09
CA GLU A 158 16.60 -29.79 8.01
C GLU A 158 15.91 -28.41 7.92
N ASN A 159 14.59 -28.50 8.05
CA ASN A 159 13.61 -27.41 8.02
C ASN A 159 13.69 -26.54 9.30
N PRO A 160 14.09 -25.25 9.21
CA PRO A 160 14.29 -24.38 10.38
C PRO A 160 13.00 -23.95 11.11
N SER A 161 11.82 -24.31 10.59
CA SER A 161 10.54 -23.91 11.19
C SER A 161 10.20 -24.69 12.45
N ASP A 162 10.63 -25.95 12.52
CA ASP A 162 10.15 -26.88 13.54
C ASP A 162 10.92 -26.70 14.87
N GLU A 163 12.12 -26.11 14.81
CA GLU A 163 12.95 -25.81 15.97
C GLU A 163 12.59 -24.47 16.66
N CYS A 164 12.06 -23.48 15.92
CA CYS A 164 11.66 -22.19 16.52
C CYS A 164 10.28 -22.28 17.22
N GLU A 165 9.50 -23.35 16.99
CA GLU A 165 8.26 -23.66 17.71
C GLU A 165 8.51 -24.41 19.04
N SER A 166 9.40 -25.40 19.05
CA SER A 166 9.74 -26.17 20.27
C SER A 166 10.38 -25.33 21.38
N ILE A 167 11.10 -24.26 21.01
CA ILE A 167 11.70 -23.32 21.97
C ILE A 167 10.65 -22.40 22.63
N LYS A 168 9.51 -22.14 21.97
CA LYS A 168 8.41 -21.36 22.57
C LYS A 168 7.65 -22.16 23.62
N GLU A 169 7.43 -23.45 23.39
CA GLU A 169 6.81 -24.35 24.36
C GLU A 169 7.68 -24.51 25.62
N ASN A 170 8.98 -24.77 25.47
CA ASN A 170 9.90 -24.93 26.61
C ASN A 170 10.02 -23.68 27.50
N LYS A 171 9.83 -22.46 26.94
CA LYS A 171 9.79 -21.22 27.73
C LYS A 171 8.46 -20.98 28.45
N SER A 172 7.37 -21.62 28.01
CA SER A 172 6.09 -21.53 28.71
C SER A 172 5.94 -22.52 29.87
N GLU A 173 6.71 -23.61 29.85
CA GLU A 173 6.70 -24.63 30.92
C GLU A 173 7.64 -24.32 32.09
N THR A 174 8.54 -23.33 31.93
CA THR A 174 9.51 -22.91 32.97
C THR A 174 9.14 -21.60 33.67
N ALA A 175 7.90 -21.12 33.53
CA ALA A 175 7.35 -19.94 34.20
C ALA A 175 6.36 -20.31 35.32
#